data_AF-A0A2T2N868-F1
#
_entry.id   AF-A0A2T2N868-F1
#
_cell.length_a   1.000
_cell.length_b   1.000
_cell.length_c   1.000
_cell.angle_alpha   90.00
_cell.angle_beta   90.00
_cell.angle_gamma   90.00
#
_symmetry.space_group_name_H-M   'P 1'
#
loop_
_entity.id
_entity.type
_entity.pdbx_description
1 polymer ?
#
loop_
_entity_poly.entity_id
_entity_poly.type
_entity_poly.pdbx_seq_one_letter_code
_entity_poly.pdbx_strand_id
1 'polypeptide(L)' 'DITINFITKLLTFYNPVSKVLYNAILVVINRFTKYAEIILFRNNYTILKLVQIILDRVIRYYRLL' A
#
# COMPACT_ATOMS: atom_id res chain seq x y z
N ASP A 1 16.29 -4.55 -0.46
CA ASP A 1 16.80 -4.17 0.87
C ASP A 1 15.63 -3.67 1.75
N ILE A 2 15.71 -3.92 3.06
CA ILE A 2 14.57 -4.13 3.99
C ILE A 2 13.53 -3.00 3.93
N THR A 3 12.38 -3.32 3.32
CA THR A 3 11.17 -2.48 3.23
C THR A 3 10.38 -2.60 4.53
N ILE A 4 10.13 -1.50 5.23
CA ILE A 4 9.19 -1.50 6.36
C ILE A 4 7.80 -1.28 5.79
N ASN A 5 6.94 -2.29 5.94
CA ASN A 5 5.53 -2.24 5.55
C ASN A 5 4.67 -2.31 6.80
N PHE A 6 3.78 -1.34 7.00
CA PHE A 6 2.74 -1.44 8.02
C PHE A 6 1.39 -1.01 7.46
N ILE A 7 0.35 -1.67 7.95
CA ILE A 7 -1.04 -1.35 7.66
C ILE A 7 -1.60 -0.62 8.86
N THR A 8 -2.22 0.52 8.62
CA THR A 8 -3.01 1.20 9.64
C THR A 8 -4.42 1.47 9.15
N LYS A 9 -5.40 1.38 10.05
CA LYS A 9 -6.77 1.79 9.77
C LYS A 9 -6.79 3.31 9.66
N LEU A 10 -7.53 3.82 8.69
CA LEU A 10 -7.72 5.25 8.44
C LEU A 10 -9.15 5.64 8.82
N LEU A 11 -9.36 6.90 9.20
CA LEU A 11 -10.67 7.53 9.11
C LEU A 11 -11.18 7.41 7.67
N THR A 12 -12.46 7.08 7.50
CA THR A 12 -13.02 6.80 6.17
C THR A 12 -12.78 7.98 5.22
N PHE A 13 -11.98 7.74 4.19
CA PHE A 13 -11.67 8.70 3.13
C PHE A 13 -12.49 8.37 1.89
N TYR A 14 -13.29 9.34 1.43
CA TYR A 14 -14.04 9.23 0.18
C TYR A 14 -13.25 9.88 -0.95
N ASN A 15 -12.88 9.09 -1.96
CA ASN A 15 -12.33 9.63 -3.19
C ASN A 15 -13.50 10.00 -4.15
N PRO A 16 -13.72 11.29 -4.44
CA PRO A 16 -14.83 11.73 -5.28
C PRO A 16 -14.68 11.33 -6.76
N VAL A 17 -13.45 11.15 -7.24
CA VAL A 17 -13.18 10.79 -8.64
C VAL A 17 -13.50 9.32 -8.89
N SER A 18 -13.00 8.43 -8.01
CA SER A 18 -13.27 7.00 -8.13
C SER A 18 -14.59 6.57 -7.48
N LYS A 19 -15.25 7.46 -6.72
CA LYS A 19 -16.44 7.16 -5.89
C LYS A 19 -16.20 5.99 -4.91
N VAL A 20 -14.95 5.80 -4.48
CA VAL A 20 -14.54 4.72 -3.58
C VAL A 20 -14.25 5.26 -2.19
N LEU A 21 -14.82 4.59 -1.18
CA LEU A 21 -14.41 4.76 0.22
C LEU A 21 -13.20 3.88 0.53
N TYR A 22 -12.22 4.47 1.21
CA TYR A 22 -11.02 3.83 1.73
C TYR A 22 -10.99 4.01 3.24
N ASN A 23 -10.59 2.99 3.98
CA ASN A 23 -10.57 3.01 5.45
C ASN A 23 -9.34 2.28 6.02
N ALA A 24 -8.35 2.00 5.16
CA ALA A 24 -7.05 1.49 5.54
C ALA A 24 -5.98 2.00 4.58
N ILE A 25 -4.76 2.15 5.09
CA ILE A 25 -3.59 2.51 4.29
C ILE A 25 -2.47 1.50 4.48
N LEU A 26 -1.74 1.22 3.40
CA LEU A 26 -0.48 0.48 3.42
C LEU A 26 0.63 1.49 3.18
N VAL A 27 1.53 1.61 4.15
CA VAL A 27 2.69 2.48 4.04
C VAL A 27 3.90 1.59 3.78
N VAL A 28 4.56 1.85 2.64
CA VAL A 28 5.77 1.14 2.21
C VAL A 28 6.92 2.12 2.28
N ILE A 29 7.92 1.86 3.13
CA ILE A 29 9.07 2.76 3.31
C ILE A 29 10.34 2.06 2.84
N ASN A 30 11.04 2.71 1.89
CA ASN A 30 12.40 2.33 1.54
C ASN A 30 13.37 2.85 2.61
N ARG A 31 14.05 1.94 3.31
CA ARG A 31 14.96 2.28 4.41
C ARG A 31 16.14 3.17 4.00
N PHE A 32 16.60 3.08 2.76
CA PHE A 32 17.80 3.77 2.26
C PHE A 32 17.49 5.14 1.70
N THR A 33 16.50 5.20 0.82
CA THR A 33 16.10 6.45 0.17
C THR A 33 15.13 7.26 1.01
N LYS A 34 14.58 6.67 2.09
CA LYS A 34 13.55 7.25 2.95
C LYS A 34 12.25 7.61 2.22
N TYR A 35 12.08 7.17 0.97
CA TYR A 35 10.82 7.34 0.24
C TYR A 35 9.73 6.48 0.85
N ALA A 36 8.60 7.13 1.15
CA ALA A 36 7.37 6.47 1.60
C ALA A 36 6.34 6.48 0.48
N GLU A 37 5.77 5.32 0.19
CA GLU A 37 4.71 5.15 -0.80
C GLU A 37 3.43 4.67 -0.11
N ILE A 38 2.36 5.48 -0.18
CA ILE A 38 1.08 5.24 0.51
C ILE A 38 0.08 4.62 -0.47
N ILE A 39 -0.55 3.50 -0.09
CA ILE A 39 -1.68 2.90 -0.82
C ILE A 39 -2.93 3.03 0.00
N LEU A 40 -3.99 3.55 -0.60
CA LEU A 40 -5.33 3.52 -0.03
C LEU A 40 -6.02 2.21 -0.41
N PHE A 41 -6.60 1.51 0.56
CA PHE A 41 -7.41 0.32 0.29
C PHE A 41 -8.59 0.19 1.28
N ARG A 42 -9.49 -0.75 1.01
CA ARG A 42 -10.61 -1.09 1.91
C ARG A 42 -10.20 -2.16 2.90
N ASN A 43 -10.52 -1.96 4.17
CA ASN A 43 -10.21 -2.83 5.30
C ASN A 43 -10.86 -4.22 5.22
N ASN A 44 -11.76 -4.45 4.26
CA ASN A 44 -12.32 -5.77 3.94
C ASN A 44 -11.43 -6.58 2.98
N TYR A 45 -10.12 -6.37 3.02
CA TYR A 45 -9.16 -7.07 2.18
C TYR A 45 -8.98 -8.52 2.66
N THR A 46 -8.79 -9.42 1.69
CA THR A 46 -8.29 -10.76 2.00
C THR A 46 -6.76 -10.70 2.09
N ILE A 47 -6.17 -11.61 2.86
CA ILE A 47 -4.71 -11.78 2.93
C ILE A 47 -4.12 -11.94 1.53
N LEU A 48 -4.79 -12.68 0.65
CA LEU A 48 -4.39 -12.88 -0.74
C LEU A 48 -4.27 -11.55 -1.51
N LYS A 49 -5.27 -10.65 -1.41
CA LYS A 49 -5.23 -9.33 -2.06
C LYS A 49 -4.06 -8.49 -1.55
N LEU A 50 -3.78 -8.55 -0.24
CA LEU A 50 -2.66 -7.82 0.33
C LEU A 50 -1.32 -8.36 -0.19
N VAL A 51 -1.15 -9.68 -0.23
CA VAL A 51 0.05 -10.32 -0.77
C VAL A 51 0.26 -9.94 -2.23
N GLN A 52 -0.80 -9.93 -3.05
CA GLN A 52 -0.73 -9.49 -4.45
C GLN A 52 -0.26 -8.04 -4.58
N ILE A 53 -0.84 -7.12 -3.80
CA ILE A 53 -0.43 -5.70 -3.79
C ILE A 53 1.05 -5.54 -3.42
N ILE A 54 1.52 -6.29 -2.41
CA ILE A 54 2.92 -6.27 -2.00
C ILE A 54 3.82 -6.85 -3.09
N LEU A 55 3.45 -7.98 -3.69
CA LEU A 55 4.21 -8.62 -4.77
C LEU A 55 4.32 -7.72 -6.00
N ASP A 56 3.23 -7.10 -6.44
CA ASP A 56 3.25 -6.16 -7.57
C ASP A 56 4.21 -5.00 -7.31
N ARG A 57 4.25 -4.48 -6.06
CA ARG A 57 5.21 -3.44 -5.69
C ARG A 57 6.64 -3.92 -5.69
N VAL A 58 6.91 -5.07 -5.06
CA VAL A 58 8.24 -5.69 -5.07
C VAL A 58 8.70 -5.85 -6.52
N ILE A 59 7.89 -6.47 -7.38
CA ILE A 59 8.20 -6.68 -8.80
C ILE A 59 8.47 -5.34 -9.50
N ARG A 60 7.62 -4.32 -9.30
CA ARG A 60 7.82 -2.99 -9.91
C ARG A 60 9.15 -2.37 -9.52
N TYR A 61 9.53 -2.44 -8.25
CA TYR A 61 10.78 -1.86 -7.77
C TYR A 61 12.02 -2.65 -8.21
N TYR A 62 11.94 -3.99 -8.25
CA TYR A 62 13.08 -4.83 -8.61
C TYR A 62 13.22 -5.09 -10.12
N ARG A 63 12.18 -4.86 -10.94
CA ARG A 63 12.31 -4.87 -12.42
C ARG A 63 12.84 -3.56 -13.02
N LEU A 64 12.88 -2.49 -12.22
CA LEU A 64 13.44 -1.19 -12.63
C LEU A 64 14.93 -1.03 -12.28
N LEU A 65 15.54 -2.09 -11.72
CA LEU A 65 16.98 -2.24 -11.47
C LEU A 65 17.54 -3.28 -12.44
#